data_AF-A0A9E4ZKX5-F1
#
_entry.id   AF-A0A9E4ZKX5-F1
#
_cell.length_a   1.000
_cell.length_b   1.000
_cell.length_c   1.000
_cell.angle_alpha   90.00
_cell.angle_beta   90.00
_cell.angle_gamma   90.00
#
_symmetry.space_group_name_H-M   'P 1'
#
loop_
_entity.id
_entity.type
_entity.pdbx_description
1 polymer ?
#
loop_
_entity_poly.entity_id
_entity_poly.type
_entity_poly.pdbx_seq_one_letter_code
_entity_poly.pdbx_strand_id
1 'polypeptide(L)'
;MQRGKSQVLFRYLPECVIDHSDTQAIAKISAWNSIRSESTNESRLASEILHRLERFGRKRGYPQSPRASSFVFLEPSAIEADLFPLTFICNECGKAYSFDSIERFRNQFTRSGYRCTCGGGLRQLDLINYHICGKVSSLRVRGCPTHGFSHIVLQTGNSSRISNWRWRCKICGVETGKVMGWCDECNQPMETAPFRKSQVFYPHSISLINTKGISSSESYDNPDTLRLYIAQYLGVISPEDYADYQDTARADSKQEEAERIRQNMIQKGIPEEIIRQVIGTPSGSDRHQRRQEALQEAERGLSLDNDALTAIVSSLQSFQDTIALPGSKEVNKVLSEAQARNDPNLSRIARFPDALKRAGISEAYVVNDLPVISAVFGYSRSTTDPGECVLRGFAPDTKYPDKTPVYVNPTETEGIVIVFDRWRILRWLQENEFISEVPNRNDERELKQWFLRNIKTSDIPVYDEISSAFAETKLVYTLIHTISHTLLRKGAGLVGMDKDSLAEIIFPEVPAVAIYTNNAHDFQIGGMHTLFETGIIPWIDMAFESAETCLYDPVCISSDASCHACLHISEISCVHFNRDLGRHYLVGRENECGRLLGFWEHEFIKKVE
;
A
#
# COMPACT_ATOMS: atom_id res chain seq x y z
N MET A 1 -27.37 9.84 -4.54
CA MET A 1 -26.30 9.70 -5.54
C MET A 1 -25.65 8.33 -5.37
N GLN A 2 -25.57 7.51 -6.43
CA GLN A 2 -24.82 6.24 -6.40
C GLN A 2 -23.40 6.47 -6.93
N ARG A 3 -22.42 5.82 -6.29
CA ARG A 3 -20.98 5.90 -6.60
C ARG A 3 -20.34 4.52 -6.35
N GLY A 4 -19.32 4.16 -7.12
CA GLY A 4 -18.57 2.91 -6.91
C GLY A 4 -17.79 2.93 -5.58
N LYS A 5 -17.64 1.77 -4.94
CA LYS A 5 -17.00 1.66 -3.61
C LYS A 5 -15.57 2.18 -3.60
N SER A 6 -14.79 1.94 -4.65
CA SER A 6 -13.43 2.47 -4.79
C SER A 6 -13.41 4.00 -4.77
N GLN A 7 -14.33 4.64 -5.50
CA GLN A 7 -14.44 6.10 -5.53
C GLN A 7 -14.82 6.66 -4.15
N VAL A 8 -15.71 5.96 -3.44
CA VAL A 8 -16.10 6.29 -2.06
C VAL A 8 -14.89 6.25 -1.13
N LEU A 9 -14.09 5.18 -1.21
CA LEU A 9 -12.96 4.93 -0.33
C LEU A 9 -11.88 6.02 -0.38
N PHE A 10 -11.67 6.67 -1.54
CA PHE A 10 -10.62 7.67 -1.67
C PHE A 10 -11.11 9.12 -1.70
N ARG A 11 -12.35 9.38 -2.15
CA ARG A 11 -12.86 10.75 -2.32
C ARG A 11 -13.89 11.18 -1.28
N TYR A 12 -14.56 10.23 -0.63
CA TYR A 12 -15.71 10.50 0.23
C TYR A 12 -15.51 9.98 1.65
N LEU A 13 -14.27 9.95 2.15
CA LEU A 13 -13.96 9.54 3.53
C LEU A 13 -14.56 10.49 4.58
N PRO A 14 -14.82 10.01 5.80
CA PRO A 14 -15.24 10.90 6.90
C PRO A 14 -14.25 12.05 7.09
N GLU A 15 -14.78 13.24 7.43
CA GLU A 15 -14.05 14.50 7.54
C GLU A 15 -13.51 15.09 6.21
N CYS A 16 -13.70 14.41 5.08
CA CYS A 16 -13.44 14.98 3.76
C CYS A 16 -14.49 16.04 3.41
N VAL A 17 -14.06 17.12 2.73
CA VAL A 17 -14.95 18.16 2.22
C VAL A 17 -15.09 17.99 0.71
N ILE A 18 -16.33 17.86 0.24
CA ILE A 18 -16.67 17.50 -1.12
C ILE A 18 -17.57 18.57 -1.77
N ASP A 19 -17.60 18.53 -3.10
CA ASP A 19 -18.62 19.21 -3.89
C ASP A 19 -19.74 18.22 -4.21
N HIS A 20 -20.97 18.54 -3.80
CA HIS A 20 -22.12 17.71 -4.10
C HIS A 20 -22.62 18.02 -5.52
N SER A 21 -22.29 17.13 -6.47
CA SER A 21 -22.49 17.35 -7.91
C SER A 21 -23.88 17.82 -8.31
N ASP A 22 -24.92 17.34 -7.62
CA ASP A 22 -26.30 17.58 -8.04
C ASP A 22 -26.84 18.94 -7.53
N THR A 23 -26.25 19.47 -6.46
CA THR A 23 -26.73 20.69 -5.78
C THR A 23 -25.71 21.83 -5.81
N GLN A 24 -24.47 21.55 -6.25
CA GLN A 24 -23.31 22.44 -6.16
C GLN A 24 -23.03 22.93 -4.72
N ALA A 25 -23.58 22.24 -3.73
CA ALA A 25 -23.37 22.54 -2.33
C ALA A 25 -22.07 21.88 -1.88
N ILE A 26 -21.29 22.62 -1.10
CA ILE A 26 -20.11 22.09 -0.44
C ILE A 26 -20.59 21.40 0.84
N ALA A 27 -20.15 20.17 1.03
CA ALA A 27 -20.52 19.35 2.17
C ALA A 27 -19.29 18.69 2.79
N LYS A 28 -19.35 18.39 4.08
CA LYS A 28 -18.36 17.56 4.77
C LYS A 28 -18.99 16.21 5.06
N ILE A 29 -18.27 15.13 4.77
CA ILE A 29 -18.71 13.79 5.11
C ILE A 29 -18.71 13.64 6.63
N SER A 30 -19.87 13.37 7.20
CA SER A 30 -20.07 13.31 8.65
C SER A 30 -20.04 11.88 9.18
N ALA A 31 -20.63 10.94 8.45
CA ALA A 31 -20.69 9.55 8.86
C ALA A 31 -20.72 8.60 7.66
N TRP A 32 -20.23 7.39 7.88
CA TRP A 32 -20.40 6.25 7.00
C TRP A 32 -21.24 5.19 7.70
N ASN A 33 -22.32 4.79 7.06
CA ASN A 33 -23.00 3.55 7.41
C ASN A 33 -22.22 2.40 6.80
N SER A 34 -21.72 1.51 7.64
CA SER A 34 -20.78 0.47 7.22
C SER A 34 -21.22 -0.91 7.68
N ILE A 35 -20.73 -1.93 6.97
CA ILE A 35 -20.85 -3.35 7.31
C ILE A 35 -19.47 -3.91 7.63
N ARG A 36 -19.39 -4.88 8.54
CA ARG A 36 -18.12 -5.57 8.80
C ARG A 36 -17.72 -6.36 7.57
N SER A 37 -16.46 -6.25 7.16
CA SER A 37 -15.96 -7.00 6.01
C SER A 37 -15.67 -8.45 6.40
N GLU A 38 -16.18 -9.41 5.62
CA GLU A 38 -15.97 -10.84 5.84
C GLU A 38 -14.81 -11.42 5.03
N SER A 39 -14.30 -10.65 4.07
CA SER A 39 -13.39 -11.13 3.02
C SER A 39 -11.92 -10.90 3.33
N THR A 40 -11.53 -10.59 4.57
CA THR A 40 -10.20 -10.00 4.85
C THR A 40 -9.30 -10.91 5.66
N ASN A 41 -8.01 -10.93 5.30
CA ASN A 41 -6.96 -11.36 6.23
C ASN A 41 -6.76 -10.24 7.28
N GLU A 42 -7.69 -10.13 8.23
CA GLU A 42 -7.74 -9.06 9.26
C GLU A 42 -6.40 -8.95 10.00
N SER A 43 -5.78 -10.09 10.34
CA SER A 43 -4.50 -10.15 11.06
C SER A 43 -3.37 -9.48 10.29
N ARG A 44 -3.17 -9.85 9.02
CA ARG A 44 -2.11 -9.28 8.18
C ARG A 44 -2.33 -7.79 7.94
N LEU A 45 -3.58 -7.41 7.64
CA LEU A 45 -3.93 -6.01 7.41
C LEU A 45 -3.69 -5.18 8.68
N ALA A 46 -4.03 -5.71 9.85
CA ALA A 46 -3.78 -5.06 11.12
C ALA A 46 -2.29 -4.92 11.42
N SER A 47 -1.48 -5.94 11.19
CA SER A 47 -0.02 -5.89 11.39
C SER A 47 0.64 -4.83 10.52
N GLU A 48 0.27 -4.75 9.23
CA GLU A 48 0.76 -3.70 8.33
C GLU A 48 0.34 -2.29 8.79
N ILE A 49 -0.90 -2.13 9.26
CA ILE A 49 -1.35 -0.85 9.84
C ILE A 49 -0.54 -0.50 11.07
N LEU A 50 -0.32 -1.44 12.00
CA LEU A 50 0.47 -1.21 13.20
C LEU A 50 1.89 -0.75 12.86
N HIS A 51 2.56 -1.41 11.93
CA HIS A 51 3.89 -1.02 11.46
C HIS A 51 3.90 0.41 10.89
N ARG A 52 2.87 0.79 10.12
CA ARG A 52 2.73 2.18 9.63
C ARG A 52 2.45 3.17 10.76
N LEU A 53 1.67 2.79 11.77
CA LEU A 53 1.36 3.65 12.92
C LEU A 53 2.61 4.00 13.74
N GLU A 54 3.61 3.12 13.83
CA GLU A 54 4.84 3.35 14.61
C GLU A 54 5.61 4.59 14.14
N ARG A 55 5.58 4.88 12.83
CA ARG A 55 6.29 6.01 12.23
C ARG A 55 5.70 7.38 12.56
N PHE A 56 4.42 7.44 12.92
CA PHE A 56 3.79 8.69 13.28
C PHE A 56 4.14 9.08 14.72
N GLY A 57 4.96 10.11 14.89
CA GLY A 57 5.31 10.62 16.22
C GLY A 57 4.09 11.11 17.02
N ARG A 58 3.04 11.55 16.32
CA ARG A 58 1.79 12.04 16.93
C ARG A 58 0.58 11.41 16.26
N LYS A 59 -0.29 10.81 17.08
CA LYS A 59 -1.50 10.10 16.66
C LYS A 59 -2.70 10.59 17.49
N ARG A 60 -3.88 10.71 16.89
CA ARG A 60 -5.16 11.01 17.56
C ARG A 60 -6.25 10.06 17.06
N GLY A 61 -7.15 9.65 17.94
CA GLY A 61 -8.20 8.68 17.58
C GLY A 61 -7.73 7.22 17.52
N TYR A 62 -6.54 6.92 18.04
CA TYR A 62 -6.04 5.57 18.25
C TYR A 62 -5.82 5.33 19.75
N PRO A 63 -5.93 4.08 20.23
CA PRO A 63 -5.53 3.72 21.59
C PRO A 63 -4.04 3.98 21.83
N GLN A 64 -3.63 4.14 23.09
CA GLN A 64 -2.22 4.38 23.45
C GLN A 64 -1.29 3.25 23.00
N SER A 65 -1.76 2.01 23.07
CA SER A 65 -1.04 0.82 22.62
C SER A 65 -1.95 0.03 21.67
N PRO A 66 -1.97 0.40 20.37
CA PRO A 66 -2.79 -0.31 19.40
C PRO A 66 -2.29 -1.74 19.21
N ARG A 67 -3.23 -2.68 19.09
CA ARG A 67 -2.98 -4.10 18.79
C ARG A 67 -3.87 -4.50 17.62
N ALA A 68 -3.65 -5.68 17.05
CA ALA A 68 -4.50 -6.15 15.94
C ALA A 68 -5.99 -6.16 16.31
N SER A 69 -6.30 -6.55 17.55
CA SER A 69 -7.66 -6.54 18.08
C SER A 69 -8.23 -5.14 18.35
N SER A 70 -7.46 -4.05 18.25
CA SER A 70 -7.96 -2.68 18.39
C SER A 70 -8.74 -2.20 17.17
N PHE A 71 -8.59 -2.86 16.02
CA PHE A 71 -9.20 -2.43 14.77
C PHE A 71 -10.51 -3.17 14.47
N VAL A 72 -11.35 -2.53 13.66
CA VAL A 72 -12.49 -3.17 13.00
C VAL A 72 -12.48 -2.78 11.53
N PHE A 73 -12.59 -3.77 10.64
CA PHE A 73 -12.54 -3.57 9.20
C PHE A 73 -13.94 -3.44 8.63
N LEU A 74 -14.23 -2.29 8.01
CA LEU A 74 -15.58 -1.87 7.64
C LEU A 74 -15.65 -1.51 6.14
N GLU A 75 -16.65 -2.03 5.45
CA GLU A 75 -16.96 -1.62 4.07
C GLU A 75 -18.06 -0.54 4.06
N PRO A 76 -17.91 0.52 3.25
CA PRO A 76 -18.95 1.54 3.11
C PRO A 76 -20.20 0.98 2.45
N SER A 77 -21.37 1.25 3.05
CA SER A 77 -22.68 0.96 2.43
C SER A 77 -23.48 2.22 2.10
N ALA A 78 -23.43 3.25 2.95
CA ALA A 78 -24.01 4.57 2.66
C ALA A 78 -23.20 5.69 3.33
N ILE A 79 -23.30 6.89 2.77
CA ILE A 79 -22.54 8.06 3.18
C ILE A 79 -23.50 9.17 3.56
N GLU A 80 -23.24 9.81 4.69
CA GLU A 80 -23.94 10.99 5.15
C GLU A 80 -23.02 12.21 5.01
N ALA A 81 -23.57 13.29 4.47
CA ALA A 81 -22.84 14.52 4.22
C ALA A 81 -23.64 15.71 4.76
N ASP A 82 -22.95 16.53 5.54
CA ASP A 82 -23.51 17.72 6.17
C ASP A 82 -23.05 18.98 5.44
N LEU A 83 -23.95 19.95 5.29
CA LEU A 83 -23.64 21.24 4.66
C LEU A 83 -22.44 21.91 5.36
N PHE A 84 -21.36 22.13 4.63
CA PHE A 84 -20.12 22.68 5.17
C PHE A 84 -19.23 23.23 4.05
N PRO A 85 -18.61 24.42 4.19
CA PRO A 85 -18.61 25.28 5.37
C PRO A 85 -19.90 26.07 5.52
N LEU A 86 -20.22 26.47 6.75
CA LEU A 86 -21.41 27.27 7.05
C LEU A 86 -21.16 28.78 6.91
N THR A 87 -20.37 29.16 5.91
CA THR A 87 -20.04 30.55 5.60
C THR A 87 -20.58 30.90 4.23
N PHE A 88 -21.39 31.96 4.15
CA PHE A 88 -22.11 32.36 2.94
C PHE A 88 -21.90 33.84 2.65
N ILE A 89 -21.87 34.20 1.37
CA ILE A 89 -21.77 35.58 0.90
C ILE A 89 -22.96 35.83 -0.03
N CYS A 90 -23.68 36.93 0.18
CA CYS A 90 -24.72 37.36 -0.74
C CYS A 90 -24.11 37.86 -2.06
N ASN A 91 -24.62 37.36 -3.19
CA ASN A 91 -24.14 37.74 -4.53
C ASN A 91 -24.46 39.18 -4.91
N GLU A 92 -25.48 39.80 -4.31
CA GLU A 92 -25.90 41.17 -4.63
C GLU A 92 -25.27 42.20 -3.70
N CYS A 93 -25.48 42.05 -2.38
CA CYS A 93 -25.04 43.07 -1.42
C CYS A 93 -23.63 42.82 -0.84
N GLY A 94 -23.07 41.63 -1.05
CA GLY A 94 -21.76 41.21 -0.54
C GLY A 94 -21.73 40.83 0.94
N LYS A 95 -22.88 40.87 1.64
CA LYS A 95 -22.98 40.56 3.07
C LYS A 95 -22.54 39.12 3.35
N ALA A 96 -21.64 38.98 4.31
CA ALA A 96 -21.12 37.71 4.78
C ALA A 96 -21.90 37.22 6.01
N TYR A 97 -22.20 35.93 6.01
CA TYR A 97 -22.85 35.19 7.08
C TYR A 97 -21.97 34.01 7.48
N SER A 98 -21.89 33.70 8.77
CA SER A 98 -21.28 32.47 9.26
C SER A 98 -22.10 31.89 10.40
N PHE A 99 -22.26 30.57 10.43
CA PHE A 99 -22.99 29.85 11.47
C PHE A 99 -22.11 28.77 12.11
N ASP A 100 -22.43 28.42 13.35
CA ASP A 100 -21.81 27.31 14.09
C ASP A 100 -22.58 25.99 13.96
N SER A 101 -23.86 26.03 13.54
CA SER A 101 -24.66 24.84 13.28
C SER A 101 -25.60 24.99 12.08
N ILE A 102 -25.95 23.86 11.46
CA ILE A 102 -26.93 23.79 10.36
C ILE A 102 -28.31 24.26 10.82
N GLU A 103 -28.68 23.97 12.07
CA GLU A 103 -29.95 24.39 12.65
C GLU A 103 -30.08 25.92 12.67
N ARG A 104 -29.04 26.64 13.11
CA ARG A 104 -29.06 28.11 13.10
C ARG A 104 -29.12 28.67 11.68
N PHE A 105 -28.42 28.06 10.75
CA PHE A 105 -28.52 28.42 9.33
C PHE A 105 -29.96 28.25 8.80
N ARG A 106 -30.60 27.10 9.06
CA ARG A 106 -31.99 26.84 8.67
C ARG A 106 -32.93 27.84 9.32
N ASN A 107 -32.85 28.04 10.63
CA ASN A 107 -33.71 28.98 11.36
C ASN A 107 -33.63 30.41 10.81
N GLN A 108 -32.45 30.84 10.35
CA GLN A 108 -32.25 32.17 9.78
C GLN A 108 -32.89 32.35 8.39
N PHE A 109 -32.93 31.29 7.57
CA PHE A 109 -33.16 31.43 6.13
C PHE A 109 -34.33 30.61 5.56
N THR A 110 -34.87 29.64 6.30
CA THR A 110 -36.02 28.84 5.84
C THR A 110 -37.21 29.73 5.49
N ARG A 111 -37.50 30.75 6.32
CA ARG A 111 -38.61 31.69 6.08
C ARG A 111 -38.38 32.64 4.90
N SER A 112 -37.12 32.89 4.52
CA SER A 112 -36.75 33.75 3.39
C SER A 112 -36.45 32.97 2.10
N GLY A 113 -36.75 31.66 2.07
CA GLY A 113 -36.47 30.82 0.91
C GLY A 113 -34.97 30.72 0.58
N TYR A 114 -34.11 30.72 1.61
CA TYR A 114 -32.64 30.68 1.46
C TYR A 114 -32.03 31.88 0.73
N ARG A 115 -32.67 33.05 0.86
CA ARG A 115 -32.18 34.33 0.33
C ARG A 115 -31.64 35.24 1.44
N CYS A 116 -30.70 36.09 1.05
CA CYS A 116 -30.21 37.20 1.86
C CYS A 116 -31.35 38.15 2.24
N THR A 117 -31.17 38.95 3.30
CA THR A 117 -32.11 39.99 3.71
C THR A 117 -32.35 41.06 2.64
N CYS A 118 -31.48 41.18 1.62
CA CYS A 118 -31.69 42.07 0.47
C CYS A 118 -32.47 41.41 -0.69
N GLY A 119 -32.86 40.14 -0.58
CA GLY A 119 -33.50 39.37 -1.66
C GLY A 119 -32.54 38.57 -2.55
N GLY A 120 -31.25 38.88 -2.49
CA GLY A 120 -30.22 38.23 -3.31
C GLY A 120 -29.86 36.81 -2.88
N GLY A 121 -29.37 36.04 -3.85
CA GLY A 121 -28.91 34.66 -3.63
C GLY A 121 -27.68 34.58 -2.71
N LEU A 122 -27.61 33.51 -1.92
CA LEU A 122 -26.47 33.21 -1.06
C LEU A 122 -25.54 32.22 -1.77
N ARG A 123 -24.26 32.57 -1.85
CA ARG A 123 -23.20 31.68 -2.33
C ARG A 123 -22.41 31.18 -1.14
N GLN A 124 -22.21 29.87 -1.06
CA GLN A 124 -21.33 29.27 -0.07
C GLN A 124 -19.88 29.64 -0.39
N LEU A 125 -19.11 29.99 0.64
CA LEU A 125 -17.69 30.25 0.49
C LEU A 125 -16.94 28.92 0.39
N ASP A 126 -16.07 28.77 -0.58
CA ASP A 126 -15.28 27.56 -0.84
C ASP A 126 -13.98 27.48 -0.02
N LEU A 127 -13.74 28.47 0.84
CA LEU A 127 -12.63 28.48 1.76
C LEU A 127 -12.99 27.76 3.06
N ILE A 128 -12.02 27.03 3.59
CA ILE A 128 -12.10 26.40 4.90
C ILE A 128 -10.81 26.64 5.68
N ASN A 129 -10.89 26.52 7.00
CA ASN A 129 -9.72 26.49 7.86
C ASN A 129 -9.31 25.04 8.12
N TYR A 130 -8.03 24.72 8.02
CA TYR A 130 -7.47 23.41 8.37
C TYR A 130 -6.21 23.58 9.23
N HIS A 131 -5.87 22.55 10.00
CA HIS A 131 -4.71 22.55 10.89
C HIS A 131 -3.98 21.21 10.83
N ILE A 132 -2.66 21.24 11.01
CA ILE A 132 -1.79 20.05 11.01
C ILE A 132 -2.24 18.97 12.00
N CYS A 133 -2.95 19.36 13.06
CA CYS A 133 -3.52 18.38 13.99
C CYS A 133 -4.65 17.55 13.40
N GLY A 134 -5.14 17.84 12.19
CA GLY A 134 -6.25 17.19 11.50
C GLY A 134 -7.60 17.91 11.56
N LYS A 135 -7.71 18.99 12.36
CA LYS A 135 -8.97 19.73 12.53
C LYS A 135 -9.33 20.57 11.30
N VAL A 136 -10.62 20.64 10.97
CA VAL A 136 -11.20 21.51 9.94
C VAL A 136 -12.31 22.38 10.52
N SER A 137 -12.48 23.61 10.06
CA SER A 137 -13.58 24.49 10.47
C SER A 137 -13.99 25.49 9.39
N SER A 138 -15.23 25.98 9.47
CA SER A 138 -15.71 27.08 8.62
C SER A 138 -15.06 28.40 9.02
N LEU A 139 -15.01 29.35 8.09
CA LEU A 139 -14.60 30.70 8.43
C LEU A 139 -15.65 31.43 9.26
N ARG A 140 -15.21 32.03 10.35
CA ARG A 140 -16.06 32.88 11.18
C ARG A 140 -15.95 34.33 10.72
N VAL A 141 -17.10 34.91 10.38
CA VAL A 141 -17.21 36.35 10.12
C VAL A 141 -16.98 37.08 11.44
N ARG A 142 -16.21 38.17 11.41
CA ARG A 142 -15.96 39.01 12.59
C ARG A 142 -16.83 40.25 12.54
N GLY A 143 -17.63 40.43 13.59
CA GLY A 143 -18.53 41.58 13.74
C GLY A 143 -17.76 42.90 13.90
N CYS A 144 -18.37 43.98 13.45
CA CYS A 144 -17.88 45.33 13.69
C CYS A 144 -18.23 45.73 15.13
N PRO A 145 -17.32 46.36 15.89
CA PRO A 145 -17.60 46.83 17.25
C PRO A 145 -18.83 47.74 17.34
N THR A 146 -19.13 48.51 16.30
CA THR A 146 -20.23 49.48 16.28
C THR A 146 -21.48 48.98 15.53
N HIS A 147 -21.30 48.23 14.43
CA HIS A 147 -22.40 47.84 13.52
C HIS A 147 -22.73 46.34 13.55
N GLY A 148 -22.10 45.57 14.43
CA GLY A 148 -22.29 44.12 14.53
C GLY A 148 -21.99 43.39 13.22
N PHE A 149 -22.81 42.40 12.88
CA PHE A 149 -22.63 41.52 11.72
C PHE A 149 -23.39 41.97 10.46
N SER A 150 -24.26 42.97 10.57
CA SER A 150 -25.25 43.28 9.53
C SER A 150 -24.65 43.75 8.20
N HIS A 151 -23.45 44.30 8.22
CA HIS A 151 -22.80 44.94 7.06
C HIS A 151 -21.36 44.48 6.85
N ILE A 152 -21.03 43.27 7.30
CA ILE A 152 -19.68 42.72 7.10
C ILE A 152 -19.57 42.12 5.70
N VAL A 153 -18.50 42.46 4.99
CA VAL A 153 -18.18 41.96 3.66
C VAL A 153 -16.75 41.40 3.64
N LEU A 154 -16.48 40.48 2.71
CA LEU A 154 -15.13 39.98 2.45
C LEU A 154 -14.42 40.90 1.46
N GLN A 155 -13.33 41.53 1.89
CA GLN A 155 -12.49 42.34 1.03
C GLN A 155 -11.26 41.53 0.60
N THR A 156 -11.11 41.32 -0.71
CA THR A 156 -9.98 40.58 -1.30
C THR A 156 -8.85 41.49 -1.78
N GLY A 157 -9.13 42.78 -2.02
CA GLY A 157 -8.13 43.76 -2.45
C GLY A 157 -7.49 43.44 -3.81
N ASN A 158 -8.21 42.73 -4.68
CA ASN A 158 -7.71 42.18 -5.96
C ASN A 158 -6.47 41.28 -5.82
N SER A 159 -6.20 40.79 -4.61
CA SER A 159 -5.12 39.84 -4.34
C SER A 159 -5.62 38.42 -4.50
N SER A 160 -4.88 37.59 -5.23
CA SER A 160 -5.09 36.13 -5.25
C SER A 160 -4.61 35.45 -3.96
N ARG A 161 -3.78 36.12 -3.16
CA ARG A 161 -3.30 35.61 -1.87
C ARG A 161 -4.34 35.83 -0.76
N ILE A 162 -4.84 34.75 -0.19
CA ILE A 162 -5.85 34.73 0.89
C ILE A 162 -5.34 35.45 2.16
N SER A 163 -4.04 35.41 2.42
CA SER A 163 -3.41 36.12 3.55
C SER A 163 -3.60 37.63 3.53
N ASN A 164 -3.96 38.22 2.38
CA ASN A 164 -4.29 39.63 2.22
C ASN A 164 -5.78 39.93 2.39
N TRP A 165 -6.63 38.91 2.44
CA TRP A 165 -8.08 39.10 2.54
C TRP A 165 -8.47 39.47 3.97
N ARG A 166 -9.50 40.31 4.09
CA ARG A 166 -9.97 40.88 5.36
C ARG A 166 -11.48 40.92 5.43
N TRP A 167 -12.02 40.76 6.63
CA TRP A 167 -13.40 41.13 6.93
C TRP A 167 -13.47 42.64 7.16
N ARG A 168 -14.44 43.31 6.53
CA ARG A 168 -14.60 44.76 6.62
C ARG A 168 -16.05 45.15 6.78
N CYS A 169 -16.31 46.16 7.61
CA CYS A 169 -17.63 46.77 7.69
C CYS A 169 -17.87 47.71 6.50
N LYS A 170 -18.97 47.52 5.76
CA LYS A 170 -19.34 48.35 4.62
C LYS A 170 -19.77 49.78 5.02
N ILE A 171 -20.18 50.00 6.28
CA ILE A 171 -20.63 51.31 6.77
C ILE A 171 -19.45 52.19 7.18
N CYS A 172 -18.69 51.78 8.20
CA CYS A 172 -17.58 52.60 8.73
C CYS A 172 -16.23 52.28 8.09
N GLY A 173 -16.13 51.24 7.27
CA GLY A 173 -14.88 50.85 6.62
C GLY A 173 -13.85 50.20 7.54
N VAL A 174 -14.15 49.96 8.82
CA VAL A 174 -13.24 49.27 9.76
C VAL A 174 -12.97 47.83 9.30
N GLU A 175 -11.69 47.46 9.30
CA GLU A 175 -11.23 46.07 9.21
C GLU A 175 -11.56 45.35 10.53
N THR A 176 -12.41 44.33 10.46
CA THR A 176 -12.84 43.54 11.63
C THR A 176 -11.97 42.31 11.87
N GLY A 177 -11.10 41.96 10.92
CA GLY A 177 -9.97 41.07 11.12
C GLY A 177 -9.56 40.27 9.90
N LYS A 178 -8.52 39.45 10.09
CA LYS A 178 -7.97 38.55 9.09
C LYS A 178 -8.89 37.36 8.80
N VAL A 179 -8.81 36.86 7.58
CA VAL A 179 -9.43 35.62 7.11
C VAL A 179 -8.56 34.46 7.60
N MET A 180 -8.77 34.06 8.86
CA MET A 180 -8.03 32.98 9.52
C MET A 180 -8.91 32.26 10.56
N GLY A 181 -8.59 31.00 10.82
CA GLY A 181 -9.21 30.19 11.88
C GLY A 181 -8.34 30.07 13.12
N TRP A 182 -8.93 29.55 14.20
CA TRP A 182 -8.21 29.17 15.42
C TRP A 182 -8.55 27.72 15.76
N CYS A 183 -7.52 26.91 16.00
CA CYS A 183 -7.67 25.54 16.46
C CYS A 183 -7.76 25.54 17.98
N ASP A 184 -8.95 25.29 18.50
CA ASP A 184 -9.24 25.05 19.92
C ASP A 184 -8.50 23.84 20.52
N GLU A 185 -8.23 22.80 19.73
CA GLU A 185 -7.56 21.58 20.22
C GLU A 185 -6.04 21.72 20.38
N CYS A 186 -5.43 22.73 19.73
CA CYS A 186 -4.00 22.99 19.80
C CYS A 186 -3.68 24.40 20.32
N ASN A 187 -4.70 25.24 20.45
CA ASN A 187 -4.58 26.67 20.74
C ASN A 187 -3.60 27.40 19.81
N GLN A 188 -3.71 27.13 18.51
CA GLN A 188 -2.84 27.67 17.45
C GLN A 188 -3.67 28.20 16.27
N PRO A 189 -3.15 29.15 15.47
CA PRO A 189 -3.82 29.61 14.27
C PRO A 189 -3.93 28.49 13.23
N MET A 190 -5.03 28.50 12.47
CA MET A 190 -5.25 27.56 11.37
C MET A 190 -4.86 28.19 10.03
N GLU A 191 -4.47 27.35 9.09
CA GLU A 191 -4.31 27.75 7.68
C GLU A 191 -5.68 27.83 6.99
N THR A 192 -5.75 28.63 5.93
CA THR A 192 -6.98 28.80 5.14
C THR A 192 -6.69 28.56 3.67
N ALA A 193 -7.46 27.67 3.05
CA ALA A 193 -7.37 27.40 1.62
C ALA A 193 -8.76 27.03 1.05
N PRO A 194 -8.90 27.06 -0.29
CA PRO A 194 -10.03 26.40 -0.94
C PRO A 194 -10.03 24.92 -0.57
N PHE A 195 -11.21 24.36 -0.30
CA PHE A 195 -11.35 22.98 0.17
C PHE A 195 -10.79 21.92 -0.80
N ARG A 196 -10.67 22.26 -2.10
CA ARG A 196 -10.17 21.37 -3.16
C ARG A 196 -8.65 21.23 -3.19
N LYS A 197 -7.90 21.97 -2.38
CA LYS A 197 -6.44 21.79 -2.32
C LYS A 197 -6.11 20.46 -1.65
N SER A 198 -5.16 19.70 -2.21
CA SER A 198 -4.71 18.42 -1.66
C SER A 198 -4.29 18.50 -0.19
N GLN A 199 -3.60 19.58 0.20
CA GLN A 199 -3.16 19.87 1.58
C GLN A 199 -4.30 19.88 2.60
N VAL A 200 -5.55 20.07 2.15
CA VAL A 200 -6.70 20.06 3.04
C VAL A 200 -6.95 18.67 3.60
N PHE A 201 -6.73 17.58 2.85
CA PHE A 201 -7.04 16.23 3.31
C PHE A 201 -6.18 15.19 2.58
N TYR A 202 -5.33 14.50 3.32
CA TYR A 202 -4.54 13.38 2.82
C TYR A 202 -5.03 12.08 3.47
N PRO A 203 -5.67 11.16 2.72
CA PRO A 203 -5.95 9.83 3.22
C PRO A 203 -4.67 9.02 3.37
N HIS A 204 -4.58 8.25 4.44
CA HIS A 204 -3.50 7.28 4.65
C HIS A 204 -4.05 5.88 4.39
N SER A 205 -3.58 5.27 3.29
CA SER A 205 -4.08 4.00 2.80
C SER A 205 -2.98 2.97 2.57
N ILE A 206 -3.38 1.70 2.57
CA ILE A 206 -2.56 0.55 2.23
C ILE A 206 -3.30 -0.31 1.21
N SER A 207 -2.57 -0.92 0.29
CA SER A 207 -3.12 -1.89 -0.67
C SER A 207 -2.31 -3.18 -0.56
N LEU A 208 -3.00 -4.30 -0.38
CA LEU A 208 -2.37 -5.62 -0.24
C LEU A 208 -3.10 -6.64 -1.09
N ILE A 209 -2.40 -7.71 -1.48
CA ILE A 209 -3.07 -8.89 -2.03
C ILE A 209 -3.82 -9.59 -0.89
N ASN A 210 -5.11 -9.79 -1.11
CA ASN A 210 -6.05 -10.34 -0.15
C ASN A 210 -6.30 -11.82 -0.41
N THR A 211 -5.25 -12.63 -0.34
CA THR A 211 -5.38 -14.08 -0.39
C THR A 211 -5.82 -14.60 0.98
N LYS A 212 -6.57 -15.71 0.99
CA LYS A 212 -7.14 -16.27 2.22
C LYS A 212 -6.09 -16.72 3.24
N GLY A 213 -4.82 -16.87 2.84
CA GLY A 213 -3.69 -17.15 3.74
C GLY A 213 -3.91 -18.35 4.67
N ILE A 214 -2.99 -18.59 5.59
CA ILE A 214 -3.26 -19.50 6.72
C ILE A 214 -4.21 -18.73 7.63
N SER A 215 -5.47 -19.14 7.62
CA SER A 215 -6.62 -18.42 8.18
C SER A 215 -6.70 -18.41 9.71
N SER A 216 -5.61 -18.71 10.41
CA SER A 216 -5.53 -18.66 11.88
C SER A 216 -4.36 -17.79 12.33
N SER A 217 -4.67 -16.74 13.09
CA SER A 217 -3.67 -15.93 13.82
C SER A 217 -2.73 -16.81 14.66
N GLU A 218 -3.23 -17.94 15.17
CA GLU A 218 -2.45 -18.94 15.92
C GLU A 218 -1.25 -19.51 15.16
N SER A 219 -1.24 -19.44 13.82
CA SER A 219 -0.16 -20.00 12.99
C SER A 219 1.03 -19.08 12.80
N TYR A 220 0.85 -17.76 12.92
CA TYR A 220 1.96 -16.80 12.91
C TYR A 220 2.64 -16.67 14.27
N ASP A 221 1.95 -17.05 15.35
CA ASP A 221 2.50 -17.03 16.71
C ASP A 221 3.47 -18.19 16.99
N ASN A 222 3.49 -19.23 16.14
CA ASN A 222 4.35 -20.41 16.30
C ASN A 222 5.58 -20.37 15.37
N PRO A 223 6.79 -20.11 15.90
CA PRO A 223 8.02 -20.07 15.10
C PRO A 223 8.31 -21.35 14.32
N ASP A 224 7.91 -22.52 14.83
CA ASP A 224 8.12 -23.79 14.13
C ASP A 224 7.28 -23.88 12.86
N THR A 225 6.05 -23.38 12.89
CA THR A 225 5.17 -23.36 11.71
C THR A 225 5.75 -22.46 10.62
N LEU A 226 6.28 -21.30 11.02
CA LEU A 226 6.95 -20.36 10.13
C LEU A 226 8.24 -20.98 9.53
N ARG A 227 9.05 -21.67 10.33
CA ARG A 227 10.25 -22.38 9.85
C ARG A 227 9.92 -23.53 8.91
N LEU A 228 8.87 -24.30 9.17
CA LEU A 228 8.41 -25.36 8.28
C LEU A 228 7.97 -24.80 6.92
N TYR A 229 7.32 -23.64 6.91
CA TYR A 229 6.94 -22.96 5.67
C TYR A 229 8.17 -22.57 4.84
N ILE A 230 9.19 -22.01 5.51
CA ILE A 230 10.46 -21.69 4.87
C ILE A 230 11.14 -22.96 4.32
N ALA A 231 11.15 -24.07 5.09
CA ALA A 231 11.71 -25.34 4.64
C ALA A 231 11.02 -25.84 3.36
N GLN A 232 9.70 -25.70 3.27
CA GLN A 232 8.94 -26.01 2.07
C GLN A 232 9.32 -25.10 0.90
N TYR A 233 9.40 -23.78 1.13
CA TYR A 233 9.78 -22.80 0.09
C TYR A 233 11.20 -23.05 -0.47
N LEU A 234 12.14 -23.47 0.39
CA LEU A 234 13.50 -23.87 0.03
C LEU A 234 13.58 -25.25 -0.65
N GLY A 235 12.47 -25.99 -0.73
CA GLY A 235 12.43 -27.35 -1.28
C GLY A 235 13.20 -28.35 -0.42
N VAL A 236 13.28 -28.14 0.90
CA VAL A 236 13.82 -29.11 1.86
C VAL A 236 12.79 -30.21 2.14
N ILE A 237 11.51 -29.83 2.18
CA ILE A 237 10.37 -30.73 2.38
C ILE A 237 9.37 -30.56 1.24
N SER A 238 8.61 -31.62 0.94
CA SER A 238 7.54 -31.56 -0.05
C SER A 238 6.28 -30.84 0.49
N PRO A 239 5.37 -30.35 -0.38
CA PRO A 239 4.08 -29.84 0.06
C PRO A 239 3.25 -30.85 0.86
N GLU A 240 3.36 -32.14 0.51
CA GLU A 240 2.71 -33.23 1.22
C GLU A 240 3.29 -33.39 2.64
N ASP A 241 4.64 -33.37 2.76
CA ASP A 241 5.31 -33.41 4.06
C ASP A 241 4.96 -32.18 4.92
N TYR A 242 4.85 -30.99 4.31
CA TYR A 242 4.47 -29.78 5.02
C TYR A 242 3.06 -29.88 5.63
N ALA A 243 2.06 -30.32 4.84
CA ALA A 243 0.71 -30.54 5.34
C ALA A 243 0.68 -31.59 6.46
N ASP A 244 1.43 -32.69 6.27
CA ASP A 244 1.57 -33.76 7.25
C ASP A 244 2.24 -33.28 8.56
N TYR A 245 3.23 -32.37 8.47
CA TYR A 245 3.93 -31.77 9.63
C TYR A 245 3.11 -30.70 10.35
N GLN A 246 2.23 -30.00 9.64
CA GLN A 246 1.26 -29.08 10.26
C GLN A 246 0.22 -29.83 11.09
N ASP A 247 -0.30 -30.95 10.57
CA ASP A 247 -1.29 -31.77 11.29
C ASP A 247 -0.68 -32.47 12.52
N THR A 248 0.61 -32.80 12.49
CA THR A 248 1.32 -33.38 13.64
C THR A 248 1.56 -32.41 14.77
N ALA A 249 1.78 -31.11 14.52
CA ALA A 249 1.95 -30.13 15.59
C ALA A 249 0.75 -30.09 16.58
N ARG A 250 -0.46 -30.41 16.09
CA ARG A 250 -1.67 -30.54 16.93
C ARG A 250 -1.71 -31.85 17.74
N ALA A 251 -1.12 -32.92 17.23
CA ALA A 251 -1.04 -34.24 17.89
C ALA A 251 0.16 -34.34 18.85
N ASP A 252 1.28 -33.71 18.53
CA ASP A 252 2.56 -33.80 19.24
C ASP A 252 2.55 -33.03 20.57
N SER A 253 1.77 -31.96 20.72
CA SER A 253 1.59 -31.30 22.03
C SER A 253 1.11 -32.29 23.12
N LYS A 254 0.32 -33.30 22.74
CA LYS A 254 -0.14 -34.38 23.63
C LYS A 254 0.92 -35.47 23.82
N GLN A 255 1.78 -35.71 22.83
CA GLN A 255 2.85 -36.72 22.91
C GLN A 255 4.11 -36.20 23.62
N GLU A 256 4.50 -34.93 23.46
CA GLU A 256 5.58 -34.31 24.23
C GLU A 256 5.22 -34.22 25.72
N GLU A 257 3.95 -33.95 26.04
CA GLU A 257 3.46 -34.02 27.41
C GLU A 257 3.50 -35.46 27.94
N ALA A 258 3.12 -36.45 27.12
CA ALA A 258 3.25 -37.87 27.46
C ALA A 258 4.71 -38.31 27.65
N GLU A 259 5.66 -37.80 26.87
CA GLU A 259 7.09 -38.11 26.98
C GLU A 259 7.75 -37.38 28.17
N ARG A 260 7.36 -36.14 28.48
CA ARG A 260 7.73 -35.47 29.74
C ARG A 260 7.22 -36.22 30.96
N ILE A 261 5.97 -36.71 30.89
CA ILE A 261 5.39 -37.56 31.94
C ILE A 261 6.16 -38.88 32.04
N ARG A 262 6.53 -39.50 30.90
CA ARG A 262 7.36 -40.72 30.83
C ARG A 262 8.72 -40.52 31.50
N GLN A 263 9.44 -39.46 31.18
CA GLN A 263 10.74 -39.15 31.78
C GLN A 263 10.63 -38.87 33.27
N ASN A 264 9.59 -38.15 33.71
CA ASN A 264 9.30 -37.96 35.14
C ASN A 264 9.00 -39.28 35.87
N MET A 265 8.30 -40.22 35.22
CA MET A 265 8.01 -41.55 35.78
C MET A 265 9.28 -42.41 35.91
N ILE A 266 10.17 -42.35 34.91
CA ILE A 266 11.49 -43.02 34.96
C ILE A 266 12.34 -42.44 36.10
N GLN A 267 12.37 -41.11 36.23
CA GLN A 267 13.16 -40.42 37.27
C GLN A 267 12.65 -40.72 38.69
N LYS A 268 11.37 -41.07 38.83
CA LYS A 268 10.73 -41.54 40.07
C LYS A 268 10.90 -43.04 40.33
N GLY A 269 11.64 -43.76 39.48
CA GLY A 269 11.97 -45.17 39.67
C GLY A 269 10.86 -46.15 39.30
N ILE A 270 9.91 -45.76 38.45
CA ILE A 270 8.84 -46.66 37.99
C ILE A 270 9.41 -47.64 36.95
N PRO A 271 9.16 -48.96 37.07
CA PRO A 271 9.62 -49.96 36.11
C PRO A 271 9.08 -49.72 34.70
N GLU A 272 9.94 -49.87 33.68
CA GLU A 272 9.58 -49.64 32.26
C GLU A 272 8.38 -50.45 31.78
N GLU A 273 8.15 -51.64 32.34
CA GLU A 273 7.00 -52.50 32.03
C GLU A 273 5.66 -51.78 32.29
N ILE A 274 5.57 -51.04 33.40
CA ILE A 274 4.36 -50.33 33.83
C ILE A 274 4.19 -49.06 32.99
N ILE A 275 5.28 -48.36 32.68
CA ILE A 275 5.29 -47.18 31.82
C ILE A 275 4.77 -47.53 30.42
N ARG A 276 5.17 -48.69 29.88
CA ARG A 276 4.70 -49.19 28.58
C ARG A 276 3.22 -49.55 28.58
N GLN A 277 2.67 -50.05 29.68
CA GLN A 277 1.23 -50.35 29.80
C GLN A 277 0.35 -49.09 29.91
N VAL A 278 0.87 -47.99 30.45
CA VAL A 278 0.12 -46.75 30.68
C VAL A 278 0.21 -45.78 29.48
N ILE A 279 1.37 -45.69 28.81
CA ILE A 279 1.66 -44.66 27.79
C ILE A 279 1.84 -45.26 26.37
N GLY A 280 2.09 -46.57 26.24
CA GLY A 280 2.31 -47.25 24.96
C GLY A 280 3.75 -47.14 24.40
N THR A 281 3.97 -47.74 23.22
CA THR A 281 5.23 -47.65 22.44
C THR A 281 5.25 -46.42 21.53
N PRO A 282 6.39 -45.71 21.39
CA PRO A 282 6.48 -44.53 20.55
C PRO A 282 6.51 -44.94 19.07
N SER A 283 5.35 -44.93 18.41
CA SER A 283 5.27 -44.95 16.95
C SER A 283 5.32 -43.50 16.45
N GLY A 284 6.52 -42.94 16.32
CA GLY A 284 6.71 -41.55 15.88
C GLY A 284 8.16 -41.08 15.66
N SER A 285 9.18 -41.91 15.94
CA SER A 285 10.60 -41.48 15.95
C SER A 285 11.07 -40.88 14.63
N ASP A 286 10.78 -41.54 13.51
CA ASP A 286 11.33 -41.16 12.21
C ASP A 286 10.66 -39.90 11.65
N ARG A 287 9.36 -39.73 11.93
CA ARG A 287 8.58 -38.56 11.50
C ARG A 287 8.99 -37.31 12.28
N HIS A 288 9.12 -37.45 13.60
CA HIS A 288 9.59 -36.38 14.46
C HIS A 288 11.04 -36.01 14.14
N GLN A 289 11.90 -37.00 13.86
CA GLN A 289 13.28 -36.76 13.44
C GLN A 289 13.35 -35.99 12.12
N ARG A 290 12.58 -36.38 11.09
CA ARG A 290 12.52 -35.63 9.81
C ARG A 290 11.98 -34.21 9.98
N ARG A 291 10.96 -34.01 10.82
CA ARG A 291 10.46 -32.67 11.16
C ARG A 291 11.55 -31.82 11.83
N GLN A 292 12.28 -32.39 12.80
CA GLN A 292 13.39 -31.70 13.46
C GLN A 292 14.55 -31.39 12.51
N GLU A 293 14.90 -32.32 11.61
CA GLU A 293 15.91 -32.10 10.56
C GLU A 293 15.49 -30.96 9.62
N ALA A 294 14.23 -30.91 9.20
CA ALA A 294 13.70 -29.82 8.37
C ALA A 294 13.74 -28.46 9.10
N LEU A 295 13.39 -28.42 10.39
CA LEU A 295 13.48 -27.23 11.22
C LEU A 295 14.93 -26.75 11.37
N GLN A 296 15.86 -27.67 11.67
CA GLN A 296 17.28 -27.35 11.79
C GLN A 296 17.87 -26.85 10.47
N GLU A 297 17.45 -27.41 9.34
CA GLU A 297 17.93 -26.98 8.02
C GLU A 297 17.42 -25.58 7.66
N ALA A 298 16.16 -25.29 7.97
CA ALA A 298 15.61 -23.94 7.83
C ALA A 298 16.33 -22.92 8.71
N GLU A 299 16.72 -23.31 9.94
CA GLU A 299 17.42 -22.45 10.89
C GLU A 299 18.91 -22.26 10.56
N ARG A 300 19.61 -23.31 10.10
CA ARG A 300 21.01 -23.21 9.65
C ARG A 300 21.18 -22.22 8.50
N GLY A 301 20.16 -22.06 7.66
CA GLY A 301 20.16 -21.10 6.55
C GLY A 301 19.82 -19.66 6.97
N LEU A 302 19.11 -19.46 8.09
CA LEU A 302 18.45 -18.20 8.44
C LEU A 302 18.50 -17.93 9.96
N SER A 303 19.49 -17.15 10.40
CA SER A 303 19.50 -16.59 11.75
C SER A 303 18.67 -15.29 11.78
N LEU A 304 17.35 -15.45 11.78
CA LEU A 304 16.38 -14.35 11.82
C LEU A 304 15.69 -14.29 13.17
N ASP A 305 15.34 -13.09 13.63
CA ASP A 305 14.42 -12.93 14.75
C ASP A 305 12.98 -13.30 14.34
N ASN A 306 12.10 -13.53 15.32
CA ASN A 306 10.74 -14.00 15.06
C ASN A 306 9.88 -12.98 14.28
N ASP A 307 10.13 -11.68 14.46
CA ASP A 307 9.37 -10.63 13.79
C ASP A 307 9.74 -10.56 12.30
N ALA A 308 11.03 -10.62 11.99
CA ALA A 308 11.54 -10.72 10.63
C ALA A 308 11.07 -12.02 9.94
N LEU A 309 11.11 -13.15 10.65
CA LEU A 309 10.59 -14.43 10.16
C LEU A 309 9.11 -14.34 9.78
N THR A 310 8.30 -13.70 10.63
CA THR A 310 6.87 -13.48 10.39
C THR A 310 6.63 -12.61 9.16
N ALA A 311 7.37 -11.50 9.02
CA ALA A 311 7.25 -10.61 7.87
C ALA A 311 7.59 -11.32 6.55
N ILE A 312 8.71 -12.06 6.53
CA ILE A 312 9.17 -12.82 5.36
C ILE A 312 8.15 -13.89 4.98
N VAL A 313 7.70 -14.72 5.93
CA VAL A 313 6.71 -15.77 5.65
C VAL A 313 5.40 -15.16 5.14
N SER A 314 4.96 -14.03 5.70
CA SER A 314 3.78 -13.31 5.20
C SER A 314 3.94 -12.84 3.75
N SER A 315 5.12 -12.29 3.40
CA SER A 315 5.47 -11.86 2.03
C SER A 315 5.50 -13.06 1.06
N LEU A 316 6.23 -14.13 1.42
CA LEU A 316 6.34 -15.34 0.63
C LEU A 316 4.99 -16.00 0.37
N GLN A 317 4.16 -16.09 1.42
CA GLN A 317 2.82 -16.66 1.31
C GLN A 317 1.93 -15.84 0.41
N SER A 318 1.95 -14.52 0.55
CA SER A 318 1.23 -13.62 -0.36
C SER A 318 1.60 -13.88 -1.81
N PHE A 319 2.89 -14.05 -2.10
CA PHE A 319 3.37 -14.35 -3.44
C PHE A 319 2.90 -15.74 -3.91
N GLN A 320 3.12 -16.79 -3.11
CA GLN A 320 2.75 -18.17 -3.45
C GLN A 320 1.25 -18.32 -3.68
N ASP A 321 0.43 -17.77 -2.78
CA ASP A 321 -1.02 -17.79 -2.92
C ASP A 321 -1.46 -17.09 -4.21
N THR A 322 -0.79 -15.99 -4.59
CA THR A 322 -1.12 -15.22 -5.80
C THR A 322 -0.90 -16.04 -7.06
N ILE A 323 0.27 -16.65 -7.20
CA ILE A 323 0.59 -17.46 -8.39
C ILE A 323 -0.19 -18.78 -8.42
N ALA A 324 -0.67 -19.25 -7.26
CA ALA A 324 -1.50 -20.45 -7.12
C ALA A 324 -3.01 -20.20 -7.30
N LEU A 325 -3.45 -18.96 -7.55
CA LEU A 325 -4.86 -18.67 -7.80
C LEU A 325 -5.39 -19.48 -8.99
N PRO A 326 -6.65 -19.97 -8.97
CA PRO A 326 -7.20 -20.78 -10.05
C PRO A 326 -7.18 -20.11 -11.44
N GLY A 327 -7.26 -18.77 -11.47
CA GLY A 327 -7.18 -17.94 -12.68
C GLY A 327 -5.74 -17.52 -13.06
N SER A 328 -4.73 -18.05 -12.39
CA SER A 328 -3.31 -17.79 -12.69
C SER A 328 -2.82 -18.66 -13.85
N LYS A 329 -2.06 -18.06 -14.76
CA LYS A 329 -1.51 -18.72 -15.94
C LYS A 329 -0.10 -18.25 -16.22
N GLU A 330 0.84 -19.19 -16.22
CA GLU A 330 2.23 -18.96 -16.58
C GLU A 330 2.41 -18.78 -18.10
N VAL A 331 3.43 -18.02 -18.51
CA VAL A 331 3.78 -17.80 -19.93
C VAL A 331 4.00 -19.10 -20.71
N ASN A 332 4.59 -20.13 -20.10
CA ASN A 332 4.82 -21.42 -20.74
C ASN A 332 3.50 -22.15 -21.05
N LYS A 333 2.48 -21.96 -20.22
CA LYS A 333 1.13 -22.48 -20.47
C LYS A 333 0.42 -21.70 -21.59
N VAL A 334 0.65 -20.40 -21.72
CA VAL A 334 0.19 -19.62 -22.89
C VAL A 334 0.78 -20.19 -24.18
N LEU A 335 2.07 -20.52 -24.18
CA LEU A 335 2.74 -21.12 -25.34
C LEU A 335 2.15 -22.50 -25.70
N SER A 336 1.99 -23.39 -24.72
CA SER A 336 1.46 -24.73 -24.98
C SER A 336 0.01 -24.71 -25.47
N GLU A 337 -0.83 -23.81 -24.96
CA GLU A 337 -2.19 -23.59 -25.45
C GLU A 337 -2.21 -22.97 -26.86
N ALA A 338 -1.31 -22.03 -27.15
CA ALA A 338 -1.16 -21.45 -28.49
C ALA A 338 -0.73 -22.50 -29.52
N GLN A 339 0.13 -23.44 -29.13
CA GLN A 339 0.51 -24.60 -29.95
C GLN A 339 -0.69 -25.53 -30.18
N ALA A 340 -1.42 -25.88 -29.12
CA ALA A 340 -2.58 -26.77 -29.21
C ALA A 340 -3.71 -26.21 -30.10
N ARG A 341 -3.89 -24.88 -30.12
CA ARG A 341 -4.91 -24.20 -30.93
C ARG A 341 -4.45 -23.82 -32.35
N ASN A 342 -3.22 -24.15 -32.74
CA ASN A 342 -2.60 -23.71 -34.00
C ASN A 342 -2.74 -22.19 -34.21
N ASP A 343 -2.35 -21.41 -33.19
CA ASP A 343 -2.48 -19.95 -33.23
C ASP A 343 -1.70 -19.33 -34.41
N PRO A 344 -2.29 -18.44 -35.22
CA PRO A 344 -1.58 -17.77 -36.31
C PRO A 344 -0.35 -16.97 -35.86
N ASN A 345 -0.29 -16.55 -34.59
CA ASN A 345 0.82 -15.82 -33.98
C ASN A 345 1.80 -16.71 -33.22
N LEU A 346 1.73 -18.04 -33.35
CA LEU A 346 2.57 -18.97 -32.60
C LEU A 346 4.07 -18.64 -32.70
N SER A 347 4.56 -18.24 -33.89
CA SER A 347 5.96 -17.86 -34.10
C SER A 347 6.40 -16.66 -33.25
N ARG A 348 5.47 -15.74 -32.96
CA ARG A 348 5.69 -14.60 -32.09
C ARG A 348 5.61 -15.01 -30.62
N ILE A 349 4.61 -15.80 -30.24
CA ILE A 349 4.41 -16.28 -28.86
C ILE A 349 5.58 -17.14 -28.41
N ALA A 350 6.16 -17.95 -29.30
CA ALA A 350 7.35 -18.76 -29.04
C ALA A 350 8.58 -17.95 -28.61
N ARG A 351 8.63 -16.64 -28.92
CA ARG A 351 9.71 -15.74 -28.54
C ARG A 351 9.46 -14.99 -27.23
N PHE A 352 8.31 -15.20 -26.57
CA PHE A 352 8.00 -14.54 -25.31
C PHE A 352 9.00 -14.89 -24.19
N PRO A 353 9.37 -16.18 -23.98
CA PRO A 353 10.37 -16.53 -22.97
C PRO A 353 11.72 -15.84 -23.20
N ASP A 354 12.18 -15.72 -24.45
CA ASP A 354 13.45 -15.04 -24.78
C ASP A 354 13.38 -13.54 -24.47
N ALA A 355 12.25 -12.89 -24.75
CA ALA A 355 12.05 -11.48 -24.43
C ALA A 355 12.08 -11.23 -22.91
N LEU A 356 11.39 -12.06 -22.13
CA LEU A 356 11.40 -12.02 -20.67
C LEU A 356 12.82 -12.27 -20.12
N LYS A 357 13.49 -13.33 -20.61
CA LYS A 357 14.85 -13.68 -20.19
C LYS A 357 15.84 -12.55 -20.46
N ARG A 358 15.74 -11.86 -21.60
CA ARG A 358 16.57 -10.68 -21.91
C ARG A 358 16.38 -9.55 -20.87
N ALA A 359 15.16 -9.33 -20.41
CA ALA A 359 14.85 -8.36 -19.35
C ALA A 359 15.29 -8.81 -17.94
N GLY A 360 15.80 -10.04 -17.78
CA GLY A 360 16.18 -10.63 -16.50
C GLY A 360 15.01 -11.23 -15.73
N ILE A 361 13.93 -11.57 -16.43
CA ILE A 361 12.73 -12.19 -15.89
C ILE A 361 12.83 -13.70 -16.11
N SER A 362 12.74 -14.50 -15.04
CA SER A 362 12.76 -15.96 -15.11
C SER A 362 11.36 -16.52 -15.37
N GLU A 363 10.35 -15.98 -14.69
CA GLU A 363 8.97 -16.47 -14.75
C GLU A 363 8.01 -15.28 -14.82
N ALA A 364 6.88 -15.47 -15.50
CA ALA A 364 5.81 -14.50 -15.55
C ALA A 364 4.45 -15.19 -15.57
N TYR A 365 3.48 -14.60 -14.89
CA TYR A 365 2.12 -15.09 -14.72
C TYR A 365 1.13 -13.98 -15.01
N VAL A 366 0.02 -14.32 -15.66
CA VAL A 366 -1.18 -13.48 -15.65
C VAL A 366 -2.19 -14.05 -14.65
N VAL A 367 -2.83 -13.17 -13.88
CA VAL A 367 -3.85 -13.49 -12.88
C VAL A 367 -5.10 -12.67 -13.21
N ASN A 368 -6.20 -13.33 -13.58
CA ASN A 368 -7.45 -12.65 -13.98
C ASN A 368 -8.25 -12.13 -12.78
N ASP A 369 -8.27 -12.90 -11.69
CA ASP A 369 -9.06 -12.62 -10.49
C ASP A 369 -8.14 -12.38 -9.28
N LEU A 370 -7.23 -11.42 -9.40
CA LEU A 370 -6.32 -11.02 -8.33
C LEU A 370 -7.11 -10.33 -7.22
N PRO A 371 -7.21 -10.90 -6.00
CA PRO A 371 -7.90 -10.26 -4.91
C PRO A 371 -7.00 -9.18 -4.31
N VAL A 372 -7.41 -7.93 -4.37
CA VAL A 372 -6.72 -6.78 -3.75
C VAL A 372 -7.63 -6.17 -2.72
N ILE A 373 -7.07 -5.83 -1.55
CA ILE A 373 -7.78 -5.05 -0.53
C ILE A 373 -7.10 -3.69 -0.37
N SER A 374 -7.87 -2.64 -0.60
CA SER A 374 -7.48 -1.28 -0.22
C SER A 374 -8.05 -0.99 1.16
N ALA A 375 -7.23 -0.46 2.07
CA ALA A 375 -7.64 -0.09 3.41
C ALA A 375 -7.18 1.34 3.75
N VAL A 376 -8.08 2.17 4.25
CA VAL A 376 -7.79 3.51 4.75
C VAL A 376 -7.88 3.49 6.26
N PHE A 377 -6.76 3.72 6.93
CA PHE A 377 -6.67 3.63 8.38
C PHE A 377 -6.73 4.99 9.07
N GLY A 378 -6.54 6.09 8.33
CA GLY A 378 -6.64 7.44 8.88
C GLY A 378 -6.41 8.52 7.84
N TYR A 379 -6.23 9.76 8.30
CA TYR A 379 -5.93 10.90 7.46
C TYR A 379 -5.03 11.93 8.16
N SER A 380 -4.43 12.81 7.37
CA SER A 380 -3.65 13.96 7.84
C SER A 380 -4.02 15.21 7.04
N ARG A 381 -3.54 16.38 7.48
CA ARG A 381 -3.74 17.66 6.79
C ARG A 381 -2.44 18.45 6.82
N SER A 382 -2.27 19.36 5.87
CA SER A 382 -1.08 20.20 5.62
C SER A 382 0.10 19.44 5.02
N THR A 383 0.54 18.35 5.65
CA THR A 383 1.66 17.51 5.22
C THR A 383 1.33 16.03 5.40
N THR A 384 1.95 15.17 4.57
CA THR A 384 1.87 13.70 4.65
C THR A 384 3.04 13.10 5.43
N ASP A 385 4.07 13.89 5.74
CA ASP A 385 5.27 13.45 6.46
C ASP A 385 4.90 12.94 7.87
N PRO A 386 5.14 11.65 8.21
CA PRO A 386 4.83 11.09 9.53
C PRO A 386 5.54 11.76 10.71
N GLY A 387 6.71 12.37 10.49
CA GLY A 387 7.47 13.08 11.52
C GLY A 387 6.90 14.46 11.85
N GLU A 388 6.32 15.13 10.86
CA GLU A 388 5.74 16.46 11.04
C GLU A 388 4.23 16.43 11.30
N CYS A 389 3.50 15.52 10.66
CA CYS A 389 2.05 15.51 10.69
C CYS A 389 1.48 14.89 11.98
N VAL A 390 0.16 15.00 12.13
CA VAL A 390 -0.59 14.25 13.14
C VAL A 390 -1.57 13.34 12.41
N LEU A 391 -1.37 12.02 12.55
CA LEU A 391 -2.31 11.05 12.00
C LEU A 391 -3.60 11.04 12.83
N ARG A 392 -4.74 11.20 12.16
CA ARG A 392 -6.07 11.02 12.76
C ARG A 392 -6.71 9.72 12.31
N GLY A 393 -7.08 8.90 13.29
CA GLY A 393 -8.04 7.83 13.11
C GLY A 393 -9.44 8.38 12.92
N PHE A 394 -10.31 7.56 12.32
CA PHE A 394 -11.72 7.90 12.15
C PHE A 394 -12.48 7.76 13.48
N ALA A 395 -13.60 8.46 13.60
CA ALA A 395 -14.46 8.35 14.79
C ALA A 395 -14.98 6.90 14.90
N PRO A 396 -15.07 6.33 16.12
CA PRO A 396 -15.59 4.97 16.31
C PRO A 396 -16.97 4.77 15.69
N ASP A 397 -17.18 3.61 15.08
CA ASP A 397 -18.48 3.22 14.54
C ASP A 397 -19.47 2.97 15.70
N THR A 398 -20.73 3.34 15.51
CA THR A 398 -21.77 3.18 16.55
C THR A 398 -21.96 1.74 17.01
N LYS A 399 -21.71 0.75 16.13
CA LYS A 399 -21.78 -0.68 16.45
C LYS A 399 -20.52 -1.19 17.16
N TYR A 400 -19.40 -0.48 17.03
CA TYR A 400 -18.09 -0.88 17.54
C TYR A 400 -17.41 0.30 18.27
N PRO A 401 -17.99 0.80 19.37
CA PRO A 401 -17.54 2.03 20.04
C PRO A 401 -16.12 1.93 20.62
N ASP A 402 -15.66 0.71 20.94
CA ASP A 402 -14.35 0.45 21.53
C ASP A 402 -13.26 0.13 20.48
N LYS A 403 -13.60 0.14 19.19
CA LYS A 403 -12.68 -0.20 18.10
C LYS A 403 -12.34 1.02 17.25
N THR A 404 -11.13 1.03 16.72
CA THR A 404 -10.72 2.00 15.69
C THR A 404 -11.17 1.50 14.32
N PRO A 405 -12.05 2.22 13.60
CA PRO A 405 -12.51 1.78 12.30
C PRO A 405 -11.43 1.96 11.24
N VAL A 406 -11.25 0.92 10.43
CA VAL A 406 -10.45 0.91 9.22
C VAL A 406 -11.39 0.62 8.06
N TYR A 407 -11.44 1.53 7.11
CA TYR A 407 -12.33 1.38 5.97
C TYR A 407 -11.66 0.58 4.88
N VAL A 408 -12.33 -0.47 4.40
CA VAL A 408 -11.77 -1.39 3.41
C VAL A 408 -12.63 -1.47 2.17
N ASN A 409 -11.99 -1.79 1.04
CA ASN A 409 -12.65 -2.14 -0.21
C ASN A 409 -11.93 -3.34 -0.82
N PRO A 410 -12.46 -4.56 -0.63
CA PRO A 410 -12.00 -5.73 -1.36
C PRO A 410 -12.44 -5.65 -2.82
N THR A 411 -11.51 -5.83 -3.75
CA THR A 411 -11.75 -5.79 -5.18
C THR A 411 -11.03 -6.94 -5.87
N GLU A 412 -11.63 -7.50 -6.91
CA GLU A 412 -10.96 -8.42 -7.81
C GLU A 412 -10.49 -7.65 -9.05
N THR A 413 -9.26 -7.92 -9.49
CA THR A 413 -8.58 -7.17 -10.54
C THR A 413 -7.70 -8.07 -11.38
N GLU A 414 -7.22 -7.59 -12.53
CA GLU A 414 -6.23 -8.32 -13.31
C GLU A 414 -4.82 -7.89 -12.91
N GLY A 415 -3.87 -8.82 -12.97
CA GLY A 415 -2.47 -8.51 -12.75
C GLY A 415 -1.52 -9.42 -13.52
N ILE A 416 -0.30 -8.93 -13.71
CA ILE A 416 0.84 -9.71 -14.20
C ILE A 416 1.85 -9.79 -13.07
N VAL A 417 2.21 -11.00 -12.66
CA VAL A 417 3.27 -11.26 -11.69
C VAL A 417 4.54 -11.65 -12.45
N ILE A 418 5.64 -11.01 -12.11
CA ILE A 418 6.95 -11.17 -12.72
C ILE A 418 7.92 -11.62 -11.64
N VAL A 419 8.67 -12.69 -11.91
CA VAL A 419 9.76 -13.17 -11.05
C VAL A 419 11.07 -12.93 -11.77
N PHE A 420 12.01 -12.27 -11.09
CA PHE A 420 13.32 -11.98 -11.65
C PHE A 420 14.29 -13.15 -11.45
N ASP A 421 15.23 -13.29 -12.38
CA ASP A 421 16.31 -14.27 -12.29
C ASP A 421 17.23 -13.92 -11.11
N ARG A 422 17.12 -14.69 -10.02
CA ARG A 422 17.89 -14.54 -8.78
C ARG A 422 19.38 -14.52 -9.05
N TRP A 423 19.89 -15.48 -9.82
CA TRP A 423 21.32 -15.57 -10.10
C TRP A 423 21.81 -14.37 -10.91
N ARG A 424 21.02 -13.90 -11.88
CA ARG A 424 21.37 -12.71 -12.66
C ARG A 424 21.43 -11.45 -11.80
N ILE A 425 20.52 -11.27 -10.85
CA ILE A 425 20.58 -10.16 -9.87
C ILE A 425 21.88 -10.25 -9.06
N LEU A 426 22.21 -11.43 -8.53
CA LEU A 426 23.45 -11.58 -7.74
C LEU A 426 24.71 -11.39 -8.57
N ARG A 427 24.74 -11.88 -9.82
CA ARG A 427 25.84 -11.59 -10.75
C ARG A 427 25.97 -10.12 -11.04
N TRP A 428 24.86 -9.40 -11.21
CA TRP A 428 24.89 -7.95 -11.39
C TRP A 428 25.48 -7.24 -10.16
N LEU A 429 25.11 -7.66 -8.94
CA LEU A 429 25.71 -7.13 -7.72
C LEU A 429 27.22 -7.41 -7.66
N GLN A 430 27.66 -8.60 -8.08
CA GLN A 430 29.07 -8.98 -8.08
C GLN A 430 29.90 -8.21 -9.11
N GLU A 431 29.40 -8.04 -10.34
CA GLU A 431 30.08 -7.29 -11.40
C GLU A 431 30.23 -5.80 -11.07
N ASN A 432 29.39 -5.29 -10.16
CA ASN A 432 29.50 -3.94 -9.60
C ASN A 432 30.20 -3.91 -8.23
N GLU A 433 30.86 -5.01 -7.83
CA GLU A 433 31.66 -5.13 -6.59
C GLU A 433 30.87 -4.92 -5.28
N PHE A 434 29.54 -5.00 -5.30
CA PHE A 434 28.71 -4.91 -4.09
C PHE A 434 28.75 -6.18 -3.25
N ILE A 435 28.98 -7.33 -3.88
CA ILE A 435 29.15 -8.62 -3.21
C ILE A 435 30.33 -9.37 -3.81
N SER A 436 30.99 -10.21 -3.02
CA SER A 436 32.16 -10.96 -3.48
C SER A 436 31.80 -12.34 -4.06
N GLU A 437 30.80 -13.00 -3.48
CA GLU A 437 30.43 -14.38 -3.80
C GLU A 437 28.99 -14.48 -4.29
N VAL A 438 28.78 -15.35 -5.28
CA VAL A 438 27.48 -15.65 -5.87
C VAL A 438 27.29 -17.17 -5.84
N PRO A 439 26.17 -17.68 -5.31
CA PRO A 439 25.84 -19.10 -5.36
C PRO A 439 25.84 -19.67 -6.78
N ASN A 440 25.85 -21.00 -6.88
CA ASN A 440 25.78 -21.66 -8.18
C ASN A 440 24.46 -21.30 -8.90
N ARG A 441 24.53 -21.00 -10.21
CA ARG A 441 23.37 -20.70 -11.06
C ARG A 441 22.28 -21.77 -10.99
N ASN A 442 22.68 -23.04 -10.85
CA ASN A 442 21.76 -24.16 -10.85
C ASN A 442 21.31 -24.58 -9.44
N ASP A 443 21.80 -23.92 -8.38
CA ASP A 443 21.39 -24.20 -7.00
C ASP A 443 20.33 -23.19 -6.54
N GLU A 444 19.08 -23.46 -6.93
CA GLU A 444 17.94 -22.61 -6.59
C GLU A 444 17.73 -22.47 -5.07
N ARG A 445 18.16 -23.48 -4.28
CA ARG A 445 18.03 -23.45 -2.83
C ARG A 445 18.99 -22.42 -2.23
N GLU A 446 20.26 -22.46 -2.60
CA GLU A 446 21.25 -21.48 -2.12
C GLU A 446 20.90 -20.07 -2.57
N LEU A 447 20.40 -19.90 -3.79
CA LEU A 447 19.92 -18.61 -4.29
C LEU A 447 18.78 -18.07 -3.42
N LYS A 448 17.73 -18.87 -3.16
CA LYS A 448 16.63 -18.48 -2.27
C LYS A 448 17.11 -18.14 -0.86
N GLN A 449 17.99 -18.95 -0.27
CA GLN A 449 18.56 -18.70 1.05
C GLN A 449 19.30 -17.37 1.11
N TRP A 450 20.03 -16.99 0.05
CA TRP A 450 20.69 -15.70 0.00
C TRP A 450 19.71 -14.54 0.13
N PHE A 451 18.59 -14.56 -0.61
CA PHE A 451 17.59 -13.48 -0.53
C PHE A 451 16.91 -13.43 0.84
N LEU A 452 16.49 -14.58 1.38
CA LEU A 452 15.85 -14.64 2.70
C LEU A 452 16.76 -14.15 3.84
N ARG A 453 18.08 -14.31 3.71
CA ARG A 453 19.06 -13.88 4.71
C ARG A 453 19.42 -12.40 4.62
N ASN A 454 19.58 -11.88 3.40
CA ASN A 454 20.15 -10.55 3.17
C ASN A 454 19.07 -9.47 2.96
N ILE A 455 17.88 -9.83 2.49
CA ILE A 455 16.80 -8.88 2.25
C ILE A 455 15.95 -8.72 3.50
N LYS A 456 15.91 -7.50 4.02
CA LYS A 456 15.17 -7.16 5.24
C LYS A 456 13.94 -6.33 4.92
N THR A 457 12.82 -7.01 4.68
CA THR A 457 11.57 -6.37 4.25
C THR A 457 10.97 -5.45 5.31
N SER A 458 11.11 -5.80 6.59
CA SER A 458 10.71 -4.96 7.72
C SER A 458 11.44 -3.60 7.76
N ASP A 459 12.61 -3.52 7.13
CA ASP A 459 13.47 -2.33 7.10
C ASP A 459 13.28 -1.49 5.83
N ILE A 460 12.29 -1.80 4.97
CA ILE A 460 11.97 -1.03 3.76
C ILE A 460 10.93 0.04 4.09
N PRO A 461 11.32 1.33 4.15
CA PRO A 461 10.45 2.37 4.64
C PRO A 461 9.55 2.97 3.56
N VAL A 462 8.24 2.73 3.59
CA VAL A 462 7.25 3.26 2.62
C VAL A 462 7.42 4.75 2.24
N TYR A 463 7.80 5.60 3.21
CA TYR A 463 7.88 7.06 3.05
C TYR A 463 9.30 7.63 3.19
N ASP A 464 10.33 6.80 3.32
CA ASP A 464 11.71 7.25 3.44
C ASP A 464 12.58 6.48 2.43
N GLU A 465 13.87 6.83 2.35
CA GLU A 465 14.81 5.99 1.61
C GLU A 465 15.25 4.81 2.46
N ILE A 466 15.51 3.68 1.80
CA ILE A 466 16.16 2.54 2.46
C ILE A 466 17.53 2.99 2.97
N SER A 467 17.80 2.68 4.23
CA SER A 467 19.07 3.02 4.89
C SER A 467 20.24 2.36 4.19
N SER A 468 21.35 3.08 4.04
CA SER A 468 22.60 2.52 3.51
C SER A 468 23.21 1.44 4.41
N ALA A 469 22.73 1.28 5.64
CA ALA A 469 23.08 0.16 6.52
C ALA A 469 22.56 -1.20 6.00
N PHE A 470 21.58 -1.19 5.10
CA PHE A 470 21.00 -2.36 4.45
C PHE A 470 21.27 -2.30 2.94
N ALA A 471 22.54 -2.29 2.55
CA ALA A 471 22.98 -2.06 1.18
C ALA A 471 22.37 -3.05 0.18
N GLU A 472 22.36 -4.34 0.52
CA GLU A 472 21.80 -5.41 -0.30
C GLU A 472 20.29 -5.21 -0.52
N THR A 473 19.55 -4.92 0.56
CA THR A 473 18.11 -4.57 0.49
C THR A 473 17.90 -3.37 -0.42
N LYS A 474 18.67 -2.28 -0.22
CA LYS A 474 18.53 -1.05 -1.02
C LYS A 474 18.78 -1.31 -2.50
N LEU A 475 19.86 -2.00 -2.85
CA LEU A 475 20.26 -2.25 -4.23
C LEU A 475 19.27 -3.17 -4.96
N VAL A 476 18.91 -4.31 -4.35
CA VAL A 476 17.96 -5.26 -4.94
C VAL A 476 16.59 -4.62 -5.09
N TYR A 477 16.09 -3.95 -4.05
CA TYR A 477 14.81 -3.27 -4.09
C TYR A 477 14.78 -2.18 -5.17
N THR A 478 15.78 -1.29 -5.18
CA THR A 478 15.87 -0.19 -6.16
C THR A 478 15.89 -0.72 -7.59
N LEU A 479 16.60 -1.82 -7.84
CA LEU A 479 16.66 -2.44 -9.16
C LEU A 479 15.28 -2.94 -9.60
N ILE A 480 14.65 -3.83 -8.82
CA ILE A 480 13.36 -4.43 -9.20
C ILE A 480 12.23 -3.39 -9.23
N HIS A 481 12.28 -2.38 -8.35
CA HIS A 481 11.36 -1.25 -8.31
C HIS A 481 11.51 -0.37 -9.57
N THR A 482 12.75 -0.08 -9.99
CA THR A 482 13.02 0.66 -11.23
C THR A 482 12.52 -0.11 -12.46
N ILE A 483 12.74 -1.43 -12.51
CA ILE A 483 12.19 -2.27 -13.60
C ILE A 483 10.66 -2.23 -13.58
N SER A 484 10.04 -2.37 -12.41
CA SER A 484 8.59 -2.30 -12.23
C SER A 484 8.01 -1.00 -12.80
N HIS A 485 8.56 0.15 -12.42
CA HIS A 485 8.13 1.46 -12.92
C HIS A 485 8.24 1.57 -14.44
N THR A 486 9.33 1.06 -15.01
CA THR A 486 9.57 1.09 -16.45
C THR A 486 8.53 0.23 -17.18
N LEU A 487 8.27 -0.99 -16.68
CA LEU A 487 7.27 -1.90 -17.22
C LEU A 487 5.85 -1.37 -17.03
N LEU A 488 5.50 -0.85 -15.85
CA LEU A 488 4.18 -0.32 -15.53
C LEU A 488 3.82 0.84 -16.46
N ARG A 489 4.74 1.80 -16.65
CA ARG A 489 4.52 2.96 -17.54
C ARG A 489 4.28 2.55 -18.99
N LYS A 490 4.95 1.50 -19.48
CA LYS A 490 4.76 0.99 -20.85
C LYS A 490 3.56 0.06 -20.99
N GLY A 491 3.28 -0.72 -19.94
CA GLY A 491 2.10 -1.57 -19.84
C GLY A 491 0.82 -0.76 -19.94
N ALA A 492 0.72 0.35 -19.19
CA ALA A 492 -0.46 1.23 -19.19
C ALA A 492 -0.85 1.70 -20.60
N GLY A 493 0.14 2.12 -21.39
CA GLY A 493 -0.09 2.54 -22.79
C GLY A 493 -0.57 1.41 -23.70
N LEU A 494 -0.09 0.18 -23.49
CA LEU A 494 -0.48 -0.98 -24.29
C LEU A 494 -1.87 -1.52 -23.92
N VAL A 495 -2.27 -1.41 -22.65
CA VAL A 495 -3.63 -1.78 -22.21
C VAL A 495 -4.66 -0.69 -22.46
N GLY A 496 -4.26 0.47 -23.01
CA GLY A 496 -5.14 1.59 -23.30
C GLY A 496 -5.64 2.32 -22.06
N MET A 497 -4.88 2.27 -20.96
CA MET A 497 -5.21 2.93 -19.70
C MET A 497 -4.26 4.10 -19.41
N ASP A 498 -4.70 4.99 -18.52
CA ASP A 498 -3.83 6.05 -18.03
C ASP A 498 -2.70 5.46 -17.17
N LYS A 499 -1.55 6.15 -17.13
CA LYS A 499 -0.38 5.75 -16.32
C LYS A 499 -0.67 5.60 -14.82
N ASP A 500 -1.77 6.19 -14.35
CA ASP A 500 -2.20 6.16 -12.95
C ASP A 500 -3.23 5.03 -12.68
N SER A 501 -3.56 4.22 -13.71
CA SER A 501 -4.52 3.11 -13.64
C SER A 501 -3.88 1.77 -13.33
N LEU A 502 -2.55 1.67 -13.38
CA LEU A 502 -1.81 0.50 -12.92
C LEU A 502 -1.13 0.81 -11.59
N ALA A 503 -0.98 -0.20 -10.75
CA ALA A 503 -0.25 -0.14 -9.50
C ALA A 503 0.65 -1.37 -9.37
N GLU A 504 1.55 -1.36 -8.40
CA GLU A 504 2.50 -2.43 -8.17
C GLU A 504 2.44 -2.98 -6.74
N ILE A 505 2.95 -4.19 -6.56
CA ILE A 505 3.30 -4.79 -5.26
C ILE A 505 4.64 -5.48 -5.46
N ILE A 506 5.57 -5.31 -4.51
CA ILE A 506 6.96 -5.79 -4.63
C ILE A 506 7.21 -6.84 -3.55
N PHE A 507 7.80 -7.97 -3.95
CA PHE A 507 8.22 -9.09 -3.09
C PHE A 507 9.75 -9.22 -3.16
N PRO A 508 10.50 -8.44 -2.38
CA PRO A 508 11.95 -8.35 -2.54
C PRO A 508 12.68 -9.62 -2.10
N GLU A 509 12.10 -10.46 -1.23
CA GLU A 509 12.70 -11.75 -0.86
C GLU A 509 12.56 -12.82 -1.95
N VAL A 510 11.58 -12.65 -2.85
CA VAL A 510 11.35 -13.54 -4.00
C VAL A 510 12.05 -13.03 -5.27
N PRO A 511 12.76 -11.91 -5.20
CA PRO A 511 12.65 -10.80 -6.16
C PRO A 511 11.53 -10.96 -7.20
N ALA A 512 10.32 -10.54 -6.83
CA ALA A 512 9.16 -10.54 -7.72
C ALA A 512 8.36 -9.24 -7.61
N VAL A 513 7.58 -8.94 -8.65
CA VAL A 513 6.71 -7.77 -8.73
C VAL A 513 5.37 -8.21 -9.31
N ALA A 514 4.27 -7.78 -8.69
CA ALA A 514 2.94 -7.88 -9.26
C ALA A 514 2.48 -6.50 -9.75
N ILE A 515 2.25 -6.35 -11.05
CA ILE A 515 1.67 -5.16 -11.68
C ILE A 515 0.19 -5.45 -11.90
N TYR A 516 -0.70 -4.63 -11.35
CA TYR A 516 -2.14 -4.87 -11.39
C TYR A 516 -2.94 -3.63 -11.76
N THR A 517 -4.17 -3.83 -12.23
CA THR A 517 -5.09 -2.74 -12.52
C THR A 517 -5.63 -2.14 -11.21
N ASN A 518 -5.32 -0.86 -10.99
CA ASN A 518 -5.81 -0.08 -9.86
C ASN A 518 -7.24 0.38 -10.16
N ASN A 519 -8.21 -0.41 -9.71
CA ASN A 519 -9.63 -0.28 -10.07
C ASN A 519 -10.28 0.96 -9.43
N ALA A 520 -10.10 2.13 -10.06
CA ALA A 520 -10.98 3.29 -9.86
C ALA A 520 -12.34 3.12 -10.58
N HIS A 521 -12.46 2.13 -11.48
CA HIS A 521 -13.64 1.86 -12.30
C HIS A 521 -14.03 0.38 -12.18
N ASP A 522 -15.33 0.11 -11.96
CA ASP A 522 -15.91 -1.22 -11.67
C ASP A 522 -15.93 -2.20 -12.88
N PHE A 523 -15.09 -2.00 -13.90
CA PHE A 523 -15.11 -2.81 -15.13
C PHE A 523 -13.71 -3.27 -15.55
N GLN A 524 -13.49 -4.59 -15.56
CA GLN A 524 -12.29 -5.24 -16.09
C GLN A 524 -12.43 -5.40 -17.61
N ILE A 525 -11.45 -4.88 -18.37
CA ILE A 525 -11.49 -4.89 -19.85
C ILE A 525 -10.76 -6.12 -20.44
N GLY A 526 -10.06 -6.95 -19.65
CA GLY A 526 -9.18 -7.98 -20.20
C GLY A 526 -7.84 -7.42 -20.68
N GLY A 527 -7.48 -6.21 -20.25
CA GLY A 527 -6.32 -5.47 -20.77
C GLY A 527 -5.01 -6.15 -20.42
N MET A 528 -4.81 -6.53 -19.16
CA MET A 528 -3.58 -7.18 -18.71
C MET A 528 -3.47 -8.59 -19.29
N HIS A 529 -4.59 -9.30 -19.39
CA HIS A 529 -4.62 -10.59 -20.06
C HIS A 529 -4.24 -10.51 -21.54
N THR A 530 -4.77 -9.53 -22.27
CA THR A 530 -4.44 -9.32 -23.68
C THR A 530 -2.97 -8.94 -23.86
N LEU A 531 -2.45 -8.06 -23.00
CA LEU A 531 -1.03 -7.70 -22.96
C LEU A 531 -0.15 -8.94 -22.77
N PHE A 532 -0.53 -9.83 -21.85
CA PHE A 532 0.23 -11.03 -21.56
C PHE A 532 0.19 -12.07 -22.69
N GLU A 533 -0.97 -12.27 -23.34
CA GLU A 533 -1.10 -13.26 -24.41
C GLU A 533 -0.52 -12.82 -25.76
N THR A 534 -0.41 -11.51 -26.01
CA THR A 534 -0.05 -11.00 -27.35
C THR A 534 1.06 -9.95 -27.35
N GLY A 535 1.27 -9.27 -26.23
CA GLY A 535 2.01 -8.02 -26.13
C GLY A 535 3.34 -8.08 -25.37
N ILE A 536 3.82 -9.25 -24.92
CA ILE A 536 5.06 -9.34 -24.12
C ILE A 536 6.27 -8.73 -24.85
N ILE A 537 6.48 -9.06 -26.12
CA ILE A 537 7.64 -8.54 -26.88
C ILE A 537 7.63 -7.00 -26.96
N PRO A 538 6.60 -6.34 -27.52
CA PRO A 538 6.60 -4.87 -27.58
C PRO A 538 6.62 -4.24 -26.19
N TRP A 539 6.04 -4.88 -25.17
CA TRP A 539 6.09 -4.38 -23.81
C TRP A 539 7.52 -4.30 -23.27
N ILE A 540 8.29 -5.37 -23.43
CA ILE A 540 9.70 -5.41 -23.03
C ILE A 540 10.54 -4.46 -23.89
N ASP A 541 10.38 -4.46 -25.21
CA ASP A 541 11.15 -3.59 -26.11
C ASP A 541 10.95 -2.09 -25.76
N MET A 542 9.70 -1.68 -25.58
CA MET A 542 9.38 -0.31 -25.17
C MET A 542 9.92 0.05 -23.79
N ALA A 543 10.04 -0.93 -22.88
CA ALA A 543 10.62 -0.71 -21.57
C ALA A 543 12.13 -0.42 -21.68
N PHE A 544 12.87 -1.22 -22.45
CA PHE A 544 14.29 -1.00 -22.76
C PHE A 544 14.52 0.39 -23.37
N GLU A 545 13.80 0.72 -24.44
CA GLU A 545 13.93 2.01 -25.14
C GLU A 545 13.69 3.21 -24.20
N SER A 546 12.77 3.06 -23.24
CA SER A 546 12.47 4.15 -22.30
C SER A 546 13.43 4.29 -21.13
N ALA A 547 14.16 3.23 -20.79
CA ALA A 547 15.20 3.30 -19.78
C ALA A 547 16.44 4.05 -20.31
N GLU A 548 16.67 4.05 -21.62
CA GLU A 548 17.84 4.67 -22.26
C GLU A 548 17.82 6.19 -22.28
N THR A 549 16.64 6.81 -22.35
CA THR A 549 16.55 8.26 -22.61
C THR A 549 15.56 8.97 -21.70
N CYS A 550 15.88 10.21 -21.35
CA CYS A 550 14.95 11.13 -20.71
C CYS A 550 15.07 12.53 -21.30
N LEU A 551 13.93 13.23 -21.30
CA LEU A 551 13.84 14.63 -21.69
C LEU A 551 14.79 15.55 -20.92
N TYR A 552 15.14 15.21 -19.68
CA TYR A 552 15.99 16.02 -18.81
C TYR A 552 17.45 15.54 -18.77
N ASP A 553 17.87 14.70 -19.70
CA ASP A 553 19.29 14.33 -19.80
C ASP A 553 20.14 15.48 -20.35
N PRO A 554 21.40 15.64 -19.88
CA PRO A 554 22.14 14.73 -18.98
C PRO A 554 21.90 14.99 -17.47
N VAL A 555 21.14 16.03 -17.09
CA VAL A 555 20.95 16.41 -15.68
C VAL A 555 20.35 15.26 -14.90
N CYS A 556 19.33 14.59 -15.45
CA CYS A 556 18.66 13.51 -14.73
C CYS A 556 19.58 12.31 -14.49
N ILE A 557 20.21 11.73 -15.52
CA ILE A 557 21.12 10.57 -15.36
C ILE A 557 22.32 10.87 -14.43
N SER A 558 22.79 12.13 -14.39
CA SER A 558 23.91 12.54 -13.53
C SER A 558 23.57 12.71 -12.05
N SER A 559 22.29 12.92 -11.71
CA SER A 559 21.79 13.05 -10.33
C SER A 559 21.22 11.72 -9.86
N ASP A 560 19.93 11.67 -9.50
CA ASP A 560 19.25 10.46 -8.98
C ASP A 560 18.86 9.49 -10.11
N ALA A 561 18.91 9.95 -11.36
CA ALA A 561 18.44 9.24 -12.56
C ALA A 561 16.97 8.79 -12.51
N SER A 562 16.17 9.45 -11.65
CA SER A 562 14.72 9.32 -11.52
C SER A 562 14.09 10.71 -11.57
N CYS A 563 13.00 10.84 -12.33
CA CYS A 563 12.21 12.07 -12.40
C CYS A 563 10.81 11.79 -12.93
N HIS A 564 9.94 12.82 -12.92
CA HIS A 564 8.59 12.73 -13.43
C HIS A 564 8.50 12.36 -14.92
N ALA A 565 9.50 12.72 -15.73
CA ALA A 565 9.51 12.40 -17.15
C ALA A 565 9.88 10.94 -17.45
N CYS A 566 10.78 10.31 -16.68
CA CYS A 566 11.25 8.94 -16.98
C CYS A 566 10.61 7.86 -16.10
N LEU A 567 10.64 8.01 -14.78
CA LEU A 567 10.33 6.92 -13.84
C LEU A 567 9.15 7.19 -12.91
N HIS A 568 8.85 8.44 -12.52
CA HIS A 568 7.80 8.62 -11.51
C HIS A 568 6.41 8.29 -12.07
N ILE A 569 5.60 7.67 -11.22
CA ILE A 569 4.19 7.35 -11.42
C ILE A 569 3.36 7.97 -10.29
N SER A 570 2.04 7.78 -10.32
CA SER A 570 1.18 8.26 -9.23
C SER A 570 1.60 7.71 -7.87
N GLU A 571 1.52 8.53 -6.82
CA GLU A 571 1.83 8.13 -5.44
C GLU A 571 0.90 7.02 -4.92
N ILE A 572 -0.30 6.88 -5.50
CA ILE A 572 -1.23 5.79 -5.17
C ILE A 572 -0.95 4.49 -5.94
N SER A 573 -0.06 4.54 -6.93
CA SER A 573 0.33 3.39 -7.76
C SER A 573 1.64 2.75 -7.32
N CYS A 574 2.56 3.56 -6.77
CA CYS A 574 3.84 3.11 -6.25
C CYS A 574 3.75 2.79 -4.75
N VAL A 575 4.21 1.62 -4.35
CA VAL A 575 4.21 1.21 -2.92
C VAL A 575 5.24 1.95 -2.07
N HIS A 576 6.20 2.62 -2.71
CA HIS A 576 7.34 3.30 -2.09
C HIS A 576 7.43 4.79 -2.47
N PHE A 577 6.32 5.36 -2.93
CA PHE A 577 6.18 6.81 -3.19
C PHE A 577 7.28 7.40 -4.10
N ASN A 578 7.65 6.67 -5.16
CA ASN A 578 8.70 7.03 -6.10
C ASN A 578 10.10 7.25 -5.47
N ARG A 579 10.39 6.67 -4.30
CA ARG A 579 11.72 6.66 -3.68
C ARG A 579 12.53 5.47 -4.13
N ASP A 580 13.85 5.48 -3.91
CA ASP A 580 14.75 4.37 -4.26
C ASP A 580 14.49 3.88 -5.71
N LEU A 581 14.66 4.81 -6.65
CA LEU A 581 14.51 4.62 -8.09
C LEU A 581 15.70 5.22 -8.82
N GLY A 582 16.16 4.57 -9.89
CA GLY A 582 17.19 5.16 -10.73
C GLY A 582 17.44 4.37 -12.01
N ARG A 583 17.29 5.00 -13.17
CA ARG A 583 17.51 4.29 -14.44
C ARG A 583 18.98 3.87 -14.63
N HIS A 584 19.91 4.51 -13.91
CA HIS A 584 21.32 4.15 -13.94
C HIS A 584 21.57 2.70 -13.52
N TYR A 585 20.66 2.09 -12.73
CA TYR A 585 20.68 0.66 -12.44
C TYR A 585 20.36 -0.22 -13.66
N LEU A 586 19.63 0.31 -14.66
CA LEU A 586 19.27 -0.41 -15.87
C LEU A 586 20.28 -0.18 -17.00
N VAL A 587 20.65 1.07 -17.25
CA VAL A 587 21.48 1.44 -18.42
C VAL A 587 22.93 1.77 -18.09
N GLY A 588 23.29 1.74 -16.81
CA GLY A 588 24.63 2.06 -16.32
C GLY A 588 24.85 3.56 -16.15
N ARG A 589 25.97 3.91 -15.50
CA ARG A 589 26.46 5.28 -15.37
C ARG A 589 27.96 5.26 -15.11
N GLU A 590 28.66 6.22 -15.68
CA GLU A 590 30.04 6.52 -15.30
C GLU A 590 30.06 7.85 -14.53
N ASN A 591 30.67 7.85 -13.34
CA ASN A 591 30.87 9.05 -12.54
C ASN A 591 32.25 9.02 -11.84
N GLU A 592 32.51 10.03 -11.01
CA GLU A 592 33.76 10.13 -10.23
C GLU A 592 34.02 8.93 -9.29
N CYS A 593 32.97 8.17 -8.94
CA CYS A 593 33.06 6.99 -8.09
C CYS A 593 33.31 5.69 -8.88
N GLY A 594 33.40 5.75 -10.21
CA GLY A 594 33.61 4.60 -11.09
C GLY A 594 32.45 4.35 -12.06
N ARG A 595 32.50 3.20 -12.73
CA ARG A 595 31.48 2.74 -13.67
C ARG A 595 30.51 1.81 -12.95
N LEU A 596 29.23 2.18 -12.93
CA LEU A 596 28.14 1.27 -12.62
C LEU A 596 27.69 0.62 -13.93
N LEU A 597 27.77 -0.71 -13.99
CA LEU A 597 27.30 -1.52 -15.11
C LEU A 597 25.78 -1.70 -15.02
N GLY A 598 25.04 -1.40 -16.09
CA GLY A 598 23.58 -1.49 -16.12
C GLY A 598 23.06 -2.92 -16.24
N PHE A 599 21.95 -3.24 -15.57
CA PHE A 599 21.31 -4.56 -15.61
C PHE A 599 20.76 -4.96 -17.00
N TRP A 600 20.45 -3.96 -17.84
CA TRP A 600 20.00 -4.10 -19.22
C TRP A 600 21.06 -3.67 -20.25
N GLU A 601 22.25 -3.31 -19.78
CA GLU A 601 23.36 -2.94 -20.65
C GLU A 601 23.84 -4.17 -21.43
N HIS A 602 24.12 -3.98 -22.72
CA HIS A 602 24.50 -5.09 -23.61
C HIS A 602 25.78 -5.82 -23.15
N GLU A 603 26.71 -5.09 -22.52
CA GLU A 603 27.92 -5.68 -21.93
C GLU A 603 27.59 -6.67 -20.80
N PHE A 604 26.65 -6.32 -19.92
CA PHE A 604 26.23 -7.22 -18.83
C PHE A 604 25.45 -8.41 -19.36
N ILE A 605 24.52 -8.20 -20.30
CA ILE A 605 23.70 -9.27 -20.87
C ILE A 605 24.59 -10.39 -21.45
N LYS A 606 25.68 -10.03 -22.15
CA LYS A 606 26.64 -11.02 -22.68
C LYS A 606 27.36 -11.85 -21.62
N LYS A 607 27.50 -11.35 -20.39
CA LYS A 607 28.16 -12.08 -19.29
C LYS A 607 27.24 -13.12 -18.64
N VAL A 608 25.92 -12.98 -18.81
CA VAL A 608 24.91 -13.80 -18.10
C VAL A 608 24.09 -14.72 -19.02
N GLU A 609 24.17 -14.50 -20.35
CA GLU A 609 23.78 -15.49 -21.36
C GLU A 609 24.68 -16.72 -21.29
#